data_AF-A0A101XJF5-F1
#
_entry.id   AF-A0A101XJF5-F1
#
_cell.length_a   1.000
_cell.length_b   1.000
_cell.length_c   1.000
_cell.angle_alpha   90.00
_cell.angle_beta   90.00
_cell.angle_gamma   90.00
#
_symmetry.space_group_name_H-M   'P 1'
#
loop_
_entity.id
_entity.type
_entity.pdbx_description
1 polymer ?
#
loop_
_entity_poly.entity_id
_entity_poly.type
_entity_poly.pdbx_seq_one_letter_code
_entity_poly.pdbx_strand_id
1 'polypeptide(L)'
;MEYWIKLDECINPWCVASGSWILRELSPTLSIDDGTPVFEGEPIAVLKDPKWEAVYGMLLKLNVAISTASIILYAKMMSGLPIYVYLSQLAWPWSDSVRAGVSGGLDGVLSDVPSGIEPNVGLPLMRMGDFKHIRDFDSSSKGVIIRMRTAISLKELRSALMDVIYPINPNAIVLVETTLDALRRNKKEAEAIRDSVDGLLINPLGLVSSLSISPARPINLYRCRSCYIDYESESIMKKCPKCQGRLVPLLHGRVTEVSDVNKLRARALTNLKYLRNAAAQVVPSRWFTFKDA
;
A
#
# COMPACT_ATOMS: atom_id res chain seq x y z
N MET A 1 12.54 -2.76 -29.37
CA MET A 1 13.41 -2.82 -28.19
C MET A 1 12.53 -2.77 -26.95
N GLU A 2 12.85 -3.57 -25.91
CA GLU A 2 12.05 -3.63 -24.68
C GLU A 2 12.71 -2.83 -23.55
N TYR A 3 11.87 -2.19 -22.73
CA TYR A 3 12.28 -1.39 -21.58
C TYR A 3 11.48 -1.77 -20.34
N TRP A 4 12.14 -1.79 -19.19
CA TRP A 4 11.50 -1.93 -17.89
C TRP A 4 11.17 -0.57 -17.30
N ILE A 5 9.93 -0.39 -16.86
CA ILE A 5 9.64 0.51 -15.74
C ILE A 5 9.93 -0.30 -14.48
N LYS A 6 10.87 0.16 -13.66
CA LYS A 6 11.27 -0.54 -12.43
C LYS A 6 11.22 0.36 -11.22
N LEU A 7 11.11 -0.25 -10.05
CA LEU A 7 11.29 0.44 -8.78
C LEU A 7 12.77 0.78 -8.62
N ASP A 8 13.09 2.07 -8.50
CA ASP A 8 14.46 2.55 -8.37
C ASP A 8 14.87 2.70 -6.91
N GLU A 9 13.94 3.17 -6.07
CA GLU A 9 14.12 3.26 -4.62
C GLU A 9 12.77 3.11 -3.92
N CYS A 10 12.80 2.59 -2.70
CA CYS A 10 11.68 2.67 -1.77
C CYS A 10 12.19 3.00 -0.37
N ILE A 11 11.54 3.94 0.32
CA ILE A 11 11.90 4.32 1.70
C ILE A 11 11.68 3.13 2.66
N ASN A 12 10.77 2.22 2.31
CA ASN A 12 10.58 0.96 3.00
C ASN A 12 11.39 -0.15 2.33
N PRO A 13 11.65 -1.28 3.00
CA PRO A 13 12.32 -2.44 2.40
C PRO A 13 11.64 -2.98 1.14
N TRP A 14 10.39 -2.58 0.87
CA TRP A 14 9.61 -2.87 -0.33
C TRP A 14 8.55 -1.79 -0.50
N CYS A 15 8.12 -1.60 -1.74
CA CYS A 15 6.95 -0.83 -2.10
C CYS A 15 5.85 -1.77 -2.62
N VAL A 16 4.65 -1.26 -2.86
CA VAL A 16 3.49 -2.03 -3.34
C VAL A 16 3.17 -1.58 -4.74
N ALA A 17 3.25 -2.50 -5.69
CA ALA A 17 2.79 -2.26 -7.05
C ALA A 17 1.33 -1.81 -7.03
N SER A 18 1.08 -0.72 -7.74
CA SER A 18 -0.24 -0.11 -7.87
C SER A 18 -0.25 0.75 -9.11
N GLY A 19 -1.40 0.90 -9.75
CA GLY A 19 -1.54 1.70 -10.96
C GLY A 19 -1.57 0.87 -12.25
N SER A 20 -2.00 -0.38 -12.21
CA SER A 20 -2.26 -1.17 -13.43
C SER A 20 -3.15 -0.44 -14.44
N TRP A 21 -4.10 0.38 -13.98
CA TRP A 21 -4.96 1.20 -14.83
C TRP A 21 -4.21 2.34 -15.52
N ILE A 22 -3.18 2.90 -14.88
CA ILE A 22 -2.28 3.90 -15.46
C ILE A 22 -1.40 3.22 -16.52
N LEU A 23 -0.86 2.03 -16.18
CA LEU A 23 0.00 1.28 -17.08
C LEU A 23 -0.71 0.87 -18.37
N ARG A 24 -2.02 0.60 -18.35
CA ARG A 24 -2.80 0.28 -19.56
C ARG A 24 -2.66 1.32 -20.66
N GLU A 25 -2.59 2.59 -20.29
CA GLU A 25 -2.43 3.69 -21.26
C GLU A 25 -1.10 3.58 -22.03
N LEU A 26 -0.10 2.88 -21.45
CA LEU A 26 1.19 2.61 -22.05
C LEU A 26 1.26 1.25 -22.78
N SER A 27 0.20 0.44 -22.72
CA SER A 27 0.12 -0.89 -23.37
C SER A 27 1.32 -1.81 -23.10
N PRO A 28 1.61 -2.15 -21.83
CA PRO A 28 2.75 -2.98 -21.47
C PRO A 28 2.63 -4.39 -22.05
N THR A 29 3.76 -4.97 -22.45
CA THR A 29 3.83 -6.38 -22.86
C THR A 29 3.73 -7.31 -21.65
N LEU A 30 4.28 -6.90 -20.51
CA LEU A 30 4.17 -7.58 -19.22
C LEU A 30 3.96 -6.54 -18.11
N SER A 31 3.18 -6.88 -17.10
CA SER A 31 3.04 -6.05 -15.90
C SER A 31 2.97 -6.90 -14.63
N ILE A 32 3.36 -6.30 -13.52
CA ILE A 32 3.09 -6.83 -12.19
C ILE A 32 1.64 -6.55 -11.81
N ASP A 33 1.12 -7.42 -10.96
CA ASP A 33 -0.22 -7.33 -10.42
C ASP A 33 -0.30 -6.28 -9.29
N ASP A 34 -1.33 -5.43 -9.28
CA ASP A 34 -1.58 -4.49 -8.19
C ASP A 34 -1.69 -5.20 -6.84
N GLY A 35 -1.20 -4.55 -5.78
CA GLY A 35 -1.11 -5.08 -4.42
C GLY A 35 0.08 -6.01 -4.18
N THR A 36 0.90 -6.28 -5.20
CA THR A 36 2.11 -7.11 -5.07
C THR A 36 3.27 -6.31 -4.49
N PRO A 37 3.99 -6.79 -3.47
CA PRO A 37 5.20 -6.15 -3.00
C PRO A 37 6.26 -6.09 -4.11
N VAL A 38 7.09 -5.06 -4.15
CA VAL A 38 8.15 -4.87 -5.16
C VAL A 38 9.39 -4.36 -4.45
N PHE A 39 10.54 -4.91 -4.80
CA PHE A 39 11.84 -4.52 -4.26
C PHE A 39 12.61 -3.62 -5.23
N GLU A 40 13.59 -2.94 -4.69
CA GLU A 40 14.51 -2.12 -5.47
C GLU A 40 15.11 -2.92 -6.64
N GLY A 41 15.08 -2.33 -7.83
CA GLY A 41 15.55 -2.94 -9.06
C GLY A 41 14.53 -3.84 -9.76
N GLU A 42 13.43 -4.21 -9.12
CA GLU A 42 12.43 -5.08 -9.73
C GLU A 42 11.56 -4.34 -10.77
N PRO A 43 11.28 -4.99 -11.91
CA PRO A 43 10.39 -4.44 -12.92
C PRO A 43 8.93 -4.46 -12.46
N ILE A 44 8.26 -3.33 -12.69
CA ILE A 44 6.81 -3.16 -12.52
C ILE A 44 6.11 -3.45 -13.85
N ALA A 45 6.69 -3.00 -14.97
CA ALA A 45 6.15 -3.23 -16.29
C ALA A 45 7.25 -3.32 -17.34
N VAL A 46 6.94 -4.03 -18.42
CA VAL A 46 7.77 -4.11 -19.62
C VAL A 46 7.03 -3.44 -20.76
N LEU A 47 7.69 -2.48 -21.41
CA LEU A 47 7.18 -1.76 -22.57
C LEU A 47 7.96 -2.15 -23.81
N LYS A 48 7.27 -2.32 -24.93
CA LYS A 48 7.89 -2.54 -26.24
C LYS A 48 7.75 -1.28 -27.07
N ASP A 49 8.88 -0.73 -27.51
CA ASP A 49 8.96 0.46 -28.37
C ASP A 49 8.12 1.65 -27.86
N PRO A 50 8.37 2.13 -26.61
CA PRO A 50 7.51 3.11 -25.96
C PRO A 50 7.61 4.52 -26.56
N LYS A 51 6.50 5.26 -26.49
CA LYS A 51 6.47 6.71 -26.73
C LYS A 51 6.92 7.45 -25.47
N TRP A 52 8.16 7.93 -25.45
CA TRP A 52 8.81 8.47 -24.25
C TRP A 52 8.05 9.60 -23.55
N GLU A 53 7.49 10.53 -24.30
CA GLU A 53 6.70 11.65 -23.75
C GLU A 53 5.52 11.15 -22.90
N ALA A 54 4.81 10.14 -23.39
CA ALA A 54 3.70 9.52 -22.66
C ALA A 54 4.19 8.78 -21.41
N VAL A 55 5.32 8.07 -21.50
CA VAL A 55 5.88 7.35 -20.35
C VAL A 55 6.27 8.32 -19.23
N TYR A 56 7.01 9.39 -19.54
CA TYR A 56 7.44 10.37 -18.53
C TYR A 56 6.25 11.06 -17.85
N GLY A 57 5.20 11.39 -18.61
CA GLY A 57 3.97 11.96 -18.05
C GLY A 57 3.23 11.01 -17.10
N MET A 58 3.35 9.69 -17.30
CA MET A 58 2.67 8.68 -16.47
C MET A 58 3.51 8.20 -15.28
N LEU A 59 4.85 8.31 -15.34
CA LEU A 59 5.72 7.88 -14.26
C LEU A 59 5.38 8.54 -12.93
N LEU A 60 5.09 9.85 -12.92
CA LEU A 60 4.72 10.55 -11.69
C LEU A 60 3.41 10.01 -11.10
N LYS A 61 2.38 9.79 -11.95
CA LYS A 61 1.09 9.24 -11.49
C LYS A 61 1.27 7.83 -10.94
N LEU A 62 2.06 7.01 -11.61
CA LEU A 62 2.38 5.66 -11.17
C LEU A 62 3.16 5.68 -9.85
N ASN A 63 4.11 6.60 -9.71
CA ASN A 63 4.89 6.76 -8.49
C ASN A 63 4.01 7.19 -7.29
N VAL A 64 3.06 8.11 -7.50
CA VAL A 64 2.06 8.49 -6.49
C VAL A 64 1.22 7.27 -6.10
N ALA A 65 0.70 6.50 -7.07
CA ALA A 65 -0.13 5.33 -6.79
C ALA A 65 0.62 4.27 -5.96
N ILE A 66 1.87 3.97 -6.33
CA ILE A 66 2.74 3.03 -5.61
C ILE A 66 3.05 3.57 -4.21
N SER A 67 3.38 4.86 -4.09
CA SER A 67 3.66 5.49 -2.79
C SER A 67 2.46 5.42 -1.85
N THR A 68 1.27 5.78 -2.33
CA THR A 68 0.02 5.70 -1.55
C THR A 68 -0.25 4.28 -1.07
N ALA A 69 -0.19 3.30 -1.96
CA ALA A 69 -0.37 1.89 -1.62
C ALA A 69 0.65 1.40 -0.58
N SER A 70 1.91 1.80 -0.75
CA SER A 70 3.01 1.42 0.14
C SER A 70 2.87 2.02 1.53
N ILE A 71 2.53 3.31 1.64
CA ILE A 71 2.31 3.97 2.94
C ILE A 71 1.20 3.27 3.71
N ILE A 72 0.07 3.00 3.05
CA ILE A 72 -1.10 2.38 3.68
C ILE A 72 -0.78 0.96 4.13
N LEU A 73 -0.17 0.14 3.27
CA LEU A 73 0.17 -1.23 3.62
C LEU A 73 1.19 -1.30 4.75
N TYR A 74 2.20 -0.41 4.73
CA TYR A 74 3.22 -0.35 5.76
C TYR A 74 2.65 0.14 7.10
N ALA A 75 1.78 1.16 7.09
CA ALA A 75 1.07 1.62 8.28
C ALA A 75 0.23 0.48 8.89
N LYS A 76 -0.52 -0.25 8.05
CA LYS A 76 -1.33 -1.39 8.47
C LYS A 76 -0.49 -2.53 9.04
N MET A 77 0.65 -2.85 8.42
CA MET A 77 1.58 -3.86 8.90
C MET A 77 2.15 -3.48 10.28
N MET A 78 2.46 -2.21 10.51
CA MET A 78 3.06 -1.75 11.77
C MET A 78 2.07 -1.70 12.93
N SER A 79 0.83 -1.22 12.69
CA SER A 79 -0.15 -1.01 13.75
C SER A 79 -1.10 -2.19 13.96
N GLY A 80 -1.35 -2.99 12.92
CA GLY A 80 -2.44 -3.98 12.90
C GLY A 80 -3.84 -3.35 12.96
N LEU A 81 -3.96 -2.03 12.78
CA LEU A 81 -5.21 -1.28 12.84
C LEU A 81 -5.79 -1.00 11.46
N PRO A 82 -7.11 -0.76 11.35
CA PRO A 82 -7.71 -0.16 10.17
C PRO A 82 -7.07 1.19 9.82
N ILE A 83 -6.83 1.43 8.53
CA ILE A 83 -6.18 2.62 8.01
C ILE A 83 -7.17 3.48 7.22
N TYR A 84 -7.17 4.76 7.53
CA TYR A 84 -7.99 5.80 6.93
C TYR A 84 -7.11 6.94 6.41
N VAL A 85 -7.61 7.68 5.41
CA VAL A 85 -6.94 8.85 4.83
C VAL A 85 -7.96 9.96 4.57
N TYR A 86 -7.51 11.22 4.54
CA TYR A 86 -8.35 12.33 4.06
C TYR A 86 -8.49 12.27 2.54
N LEU A 87 -9.68 12.60 2.03
CA LEU A 87 -9.94 12.65 0.59
C LEU A 87 -9.12 13.75 -0.09
N SER A 88 -8.87 14.88 0.56
CA SER A 88 -8.03 15.96 0.05
C SER A 88 -6.56 15.56 -0.22
N GLN A 89 -6.06 14.51 0.45
CA GLN A 89 -4.70 14.01 0.24
C GLN A 89 -4.58 13.12 -1.00
N LEU A 90 -5.70 12.67 -1.54
CA LEU A 90 -5.73 11.81 -2.71
C LEU A 90 -5.70 12.66 -3.98
N ALA A 91 -4.74 12.37 -4.86
CA ALA A 91 -4.59 13.09 -6.11
C ALA A 91 -5.82 12.90 -7.01
N TRP A 92 -6.12 13.90 -7.84
CA TRP A 92 -7.15 13.77 -8.86
C TRP A 92 -6.66 12.85 -10.00
N PRO A 93 -7.51 11.95 -10.55
CA PRO A 93 -8.89 11.67 -10.15
C PRO A 93 -8.98 10.81 -8.88
N TRP A 94 -9.90 11.13 -7.97
CA TRP A 94 -10.01 10.46 -6.67
C TRP A 94 -10.26 8.95 -6.77
N SER A 95 -10.98 8.48 -7.79
CA SER A 95 -11.21 7.05 -8.01
C SER A 95 -9.92 6.25 -8.09
N ASP A 96 -8.91 6.82 -8.76
CA ASP A 96 -7.64 6.17 -9.02
C ASP A 96 -6.76 6.20 -7.77
N SER A 97 -6.72 7.33 -7.07
CA SER A 97 -5.98 7.46 -5.81
C SER A 97 -6.59 6.63 -4.69
N VAL A 98 -7.92 6.53 -4.61
CA VAL A 98 -8.60 5.61 -3.69
C VAL A 98 -8.28 4.16 -4.06
N ARG A 99 -8.33 3.79 -5.35
CA ARG A 99 -7.93 2.44 -5.80
C ARG A 99 -6.48 2.13 -5.45
N ALA A 100 -5.59 3.10 -5.56
CA ALA A 100 -4.22 2.97 -5.11
C ALA A 100 -4.16 2.69 -3.60
N GLY A 101 -4.93 3.42 -2.79
CA GLY A 101 -5.04 3.12 -1.37
C GLY A 101 -5.59 1.72 -1.09
N VAL A 102 -6.61 1.28 -1.81
CA VAL A 102 -7.21 -0.06 -1.68
C VAL A 102 -6.19 -1.16 -2.02
N SER A 103 -5.32 -0.95 -3.00
CA SER A 103 -4.23 -1.88 -3.31
C SER A 103 -3.21 -2.01 -2.16
N GLY A 104 -3.12 -0.99 -1.30
CA GLY A 104 -2.40 -1.04 -0.02
C GLY A 104 -3.24 -1.54 1.16
N GLY A 105 -4.53 -1.85 0.95
CA GLY A 105 -5.43 -2.35 1.98
C GLY A 105 -6.18 -1.28 2.77
N LEU A 106 -6.39 -0.08 2.20
CA LEU A 106 -7.17 1.02 2.81
C LEU A 106 -8.56 0.55 3.28
N ASP A 107 -8.98 1.01 4.46
CA ASP A 107 -10.24 0.61 5.09
C ASP A 107 -11.35 1.65 4.95
N GLY A 108 -11.00 2.93 4.76
CA GLY A 108 -11.97 3.98 4.52
C GLY A 108 -11.34 5.34 4.19
N VAL A 109 -12.19 6.29 3.83
CA VAL A 109 -11.79 7.66 3.48
C VAL A 109 -12.61 8.66 4.30
N LEU A 110 -11.96 9.70 4.79
CA LEU A 110 -12.60 10.83 5.44
C LEU A 110 -12.76 11.97 4.45
N SER A 111 -14.01 12.36 4.16
CA SER A 111 -14.32 13.51 3.32
C SER A 111 -14.17 14.80 4.11
N ASP A 112 -13.05 15.48 3.90
CA ASP A 112 -12.77 16.85 4.34
C ASP A 112 -13.01 17.90 3.24
N VAL A 113 -13.50 17.46 2.08
CA VAL A 113 -13.90 18.29 0.93
C VAL A 113 -15.42 18.57 0.94
N PRO A 114 -15.90 19.64 0.28
CA PRO A 114 -17.31 20.00 0.23
C PRO A 114 -18.24 18.88 -0.27
N SER A 115 -19.48 18.87 0.21
CA SER A 115 -20.48 17.83 -0.08
C SER A 115 -20.77 17.63 -1.57
N GLY A 116 -20.89 16.36 -2.00
CA GLY A 116 -21.26 15.98 -3.38
C GLY A 116 -20.21 15.10 -4.09
N ILE A 117 -19.06 14.92 -3.46
CA ILE A 117 -17.96 14.11 -3.96
C ILE A 117 -18.01 12.74 -3.30
N GLU A 118 -18.36 11.71 -4.09
CA GLU A 118 -18.34 10.33 -3.62
C GLU A 118 -17.44 9.51 -4.54
N PRO A 119 -16.25 9.12 -4.09
CA PRO A 119 -15.43 8.21 -4.86
C PRO A 119 -16.16 6.87 -4.91
N ASN A 120 -16.73 6.54 -6.09
CA ASN A 120 -17.50 5.31 -6.33
C ASN A 120 -16.57 4.08 -6.37
N VAL A 121 -16.02 3.71 -5.22
CA VAL A 121 -14.97 2.69 -5.09
C VAL A 121 -15.27 1.70 -3.97
N GLY A 122 -16.51 1.64 -3.49
CA GLY A 122 -16.96 0.61 -2.54
C GLY A 122 -16.26 0.63 -1.17
N LEU A 123 -15.67 1.77 -0.78
CA LEU A 123 -15.10 1.97 0.55
C LEU A 123 -16.03 2.82 1.43
N PRO A 124 -16.04 2.61 2.76
CA PRO A 124 -16.67 3.52 3.70
C PRO A 124 -16.17 4.95 3.53
N LEU A 125 -17.08 5.88 3.29
CA LEU A 125 -16.84 7.32 3.25
C LEU A 125 -17.42 7.97 4.51
N MET A 126 -16.56 8.53 5.34
CA MET A 126 -16.92 9.23 6.57
C MET A 126 -16.91 10.73 6.33
N ARG A 127 -18.01 11.45 6.55
CA ARG A 127 -18.05 12.91 6.33
C ARG A 127 -17.56 13.63 7.58
N MET A 128 -16.58 14.54 7.44
CA MET A 128 -15.99 15.25 8.58
C MET A 128 -17.00 16.05 9.41
N GLY A 129 -18.10 16.52 8.79
CA GLY A 129 -19.17 17.23 9.50
C GLY A 129 -19.86 16.41 10.60
N ASP A 130 -19.71 15.09 10.59
CA ASP A 130 -20.28 14.18 11.59
C ASP A 130 -19.36 13.96 12.81
N PHE A 131 -18.15 14.53 12.82
CA PHE A 131 -17.13 14.29 13.84
C PHE A 131 -16.79 15.56 14.63
N LYS A 132 -16.66 15.42 15.96
CA LYS A 132 -16.17 16.48 16.86
C LYS A 132 -14.80 16.11 17.44
N HIS A 133 -13.99 17.13 17.75
CA HIS A 133 -12.71 16.97 18.44
C HIS A 133 -12.91 16.65 19.94
N ILE A 134 -12.00 15.88 20.56
CA ILE A 134 -12.09 15.51 21.99
C ILE A 134 -12.30 16.73 22.90
N ARG A 135 -11.69 17.87 22.57
CA ARG A 135 -11.81 19.08 23.42
C ARG A 135 -13.23 19.67 23.43
N ASP A 136 -14.09 19.30 22.49
CA ASP A 136 -15.48 19.76 22.37
C ASP A 136 -16.48 18.58 22.33
N PHE A 137 -16.14 17.45 22.99
CA PHE A 137 -16.98 16.25 22.96
C PHE A 137 -18.32 16.50 23.66
N ASP A 138 -19.39 16.49 22.86
CA ASP A 138 -20.77 16.42 23.32
C ASP A 138 -21.34 15.04 22.96
N SER A 139 -21.91 14.38 23.98
CA SER A 139 -22.55 13.06 23.97
C SER A 139 -23.58 12.82 22.84
N SER A 140 -24.04 13.87 22.16
CA SER A 140 -24.98 13.82 21.03
C SER A 140 -24.37 13.40 19.67
N SER A 141 -23.04 13.31 19.57
CA SER A 141 -22.30 13.16 18.29
C SER A 141 -22.19 11.70 17.83
N LYS A 142 -22.34 11.42 16.53
CA LYS A 142 -22.32 10.06 15.94
C LYS A 142 -20.92 9.53 15.54
N GLY A 143 -19.84 10.16 15.99
CA GLY A 143 -18.45 9.78 15.67
C GLY A 143 -17.44 10.71 16.35
N VAL A 144 -16.26 10.22 16.75
CA VAL A 144 -15.21 11.03 17.41
C VAL A 144 -13.85 10.84 16.75
N ILE A 145 -13.44 11.75 15.86
CA ILE A 145 -12.05 11.74 15.38
C ILE A 145 -11.14 12.33 16.46
N ILE A 146 -10.24 11.50 16.98
CA ILE A 146 -9.12 11.96 17.81
C ILE A 146 -8.04 12.55 16.90
N ARG A 147 -8.19 13.84 16.63
CA ARG A 147 -7.18 14.59 15.90
C ARG A 147 -5.98 14.88 16.82
N MET A 148 -4.89 14.15 16.63
CA MET A 148 -3.63 14.42 17.32
C MET A 148 -2.60 14.97 16.34
N ARG A 149 -2.59 16.29 16.18
CA ARG A 149 -1.42 16.95 15.61
C ARG A 149 -0.26 16.87 16.61
N THR A 150 0.69 15.98 16.33
CA THR A 150 2.16 16.08 16.53
C THR A 150 2.77 16.83 17.74
N ALA A 151 2.02 17.14 18.80
CA ALA A 151 2.55 17.79 20.00
C ALA A 151 2.35 16.96 21.27
N ILE A 152 1.65 15.83 21.19
CA ILE A 152 1.42 14.93 22.31
C ILE A 152 2.08 13.61 21.95
N SER A 153 3.03 13.17 22.77
CA SER A 153 3.68 11.88 22.60
C SER A 153 2.63 10.77 22.70
N LEU A 154 2.78 9.66 21.96
CA LEU A 154 1.86 8.51 22.08
C LEU A 154 1.81 7.95 23.52
N LYS A 155 2.83 8.25 24.34
CA LYS A 155 2.86 8.00 25.78
C LYS A 155 1.85 8.86 26.56
N GLU A 156 1.74 10.15 26.22
CA GLU A 156 0.73 11.05 26.80
C GLU A 156 -0.67 10.71 26.30
N LEU A 157 -0.83 10.22 25.05
CA LEU A 157 -2.11 9.69 24.56
C LEU A 157 -2.58 8.51 25.42
N ARG A 158 -1.68 7.57 25.74
CA ARG A 158 -2.01 6.46 26.63
C ARG A 158 -2.53 6.98 27.97
N SER A 159 -1.88 7.96 28.58
CA SER A 159 -2.37 8.56 29.82
C SER A 159 -3.76 9.17 29.62
N ALA A 160 -3.95 9.97 28.57
CA ALA A 160 -5.22 10.63 28.29
C ALA A 160 -6.36 9.64 28.00
N LEU A 161 -6.12 8.54 27.29
CA LEU A 161 -7.14 7.52 27.02
C LEU A 161 -7.47 6.67 28.26
N MET A 162 -6.48 6.44 29.14
CA MET A 162 -6.67 5.66 30.36
C MET A 162 -7.39 6.47 31.45
N ASP A 163 -7.20 7.79 31.47
CA ASP A 163 -7.78 8.69 32.49
C ASP A 163 -9.13 9.30 32.08
N VAL A 164 -9.55 9.17 30.82
CA VAL A 164 -10.82 9.70 30.33
C VAL A 164 -11.88 8.60 30.28
N ILE A 165 -12.83 8.66 31.22
CA ILE A 165 -14.09 7.91 31.15
C ILE A 165 -14.98 8.65 30.13
N TYR A 166 -14.90 8.25 28.86
CA TYR A 166 -15.84 8.74 27.85
C TYR A 166 -17.24 8.16 28.14
N PRO A 167 -18.31 8.96 28.18
CA PRO A 167 -19.65 8.42 28.06
C PRO A 167 -19.75 7.84 26.64
N ILE A 168 -19.61 6.51 26.55
CA ILE A 168 -19.51 5.79 25.28
C ILE A 168 -20.84 5.89 24.57
N ASN A 169 -20.96 6.81 23.61
CA ASN A 169 -21.92 6.59 22.53
C ASN A 169 -21.43 5.31 21.80
N PRO A 170 -22.20 4.20 21.80
CA PRO A 170 -21.76 2.95 21.20
C PRO A 170 -21.53 3.04 19.69
N ASN A 171 -21.91 4.16 19.05
CA ASN A 171 -21.70 4.43 17.64
C ASN A 171 -20.49 5.34 17.36
N ALA A 172 -19.76 5.80 18.38
CA ALA A 172 -18.60 6.67 18.17
C ALA A 172 -17.40 5.87 17.61
N ILE A 173 -16.85 6.31 16.50
CA ILE A 173 -15.59 5.79 15.93
C ILE A 173 -14.45 6.70 16.38
N VAL A 174 -13.39 6.12 16.94
CA VAL A 174 -12.18 6.74 17.48
C VAL A 174 -11.00 6.54 16.53
N LEU A 175 -10.59 7.60 15.84
CA LEU A 175 -9.43 7.55 14.92
C LEU A 175 -8.28 8.41 15.40
N VAL A 176 -7.04 7.92 15.33
CA VAL A 176 -5.83 8.70 15.67
C VAL A 176 -5.15 9.22 14.42
N GLU A 177 -5.08 10.54 14.25
CA GLU A 177 -4.29 11.16 13.17
C GLU A 177 -2.79 11.04 13.44
N THR A 178 -2.01 10.53 12.47
CA THR A 178 -0.56 10.34 12.60
C THR A 178 0.16 10.34 11.24
N THR A 179 1.50 10.37 11.26
CA THR A 179 2.35 10.25 10.06
C THR A 179 3.01 8.87 10.01
N LEU A 180 3.46 8.44 8.82
CA LEU A 180 4.19 7.17 8.67
C LEU A 180 5.46 7.15 9.53
N ASP A 181 6.21 8.25 9.58
CA ASP A 181 7.44 8.34 10.36
C ASP A 181 7.20 8.35 11.87
N ALA A 182 6.12 9.00 12.32
CA ALA A 182 5.73 8.96 13.71
C ALA A 182 5.35 7.53 14.13
N LEU A 183 4.63 6.80 13.27
CA LEU A 183 4.28 5.41 13.50
C LEU A 183 5.51 4.50 13.54
N ARG A 184 6.49 4.71 12.65
CA ARG A 184 7.78 3.98 12.67
C ARG A 184 8.53 4.16 13.99
N ARG A 185 8.63 5.41 14.48
CA ARG A 185 9.36 5.73 15.70
C ARG A 185 8.68 5.22 16.97
N ASN A 186 7.36 5.10 16.96
CA ASN A 186 6.54 4.80 18.15
C ASN A 186 5.69 3.54 17.93
N LYS A 187 6.27 2.52 17.29
CA LYS A 187 5.54 1.29 16.94
C LYS A 187 4.93 0.61 18.17
N LYS A 188 5.68 0.52 19.27
CA LYS A 188 5.24 -0.15 20.51
C LYS A 188 4.05 0.56 21.14
N GLU A 189 4.03 1.89 21.07
CA GLU A 189 2.95 2.70 21.60
C GLU A 189 1.69 2.59 20.73
N ALA A 190 1.85 2.52 19.41
CA ALA A 190 0.74 2.25 18.49
C ALA A 190 0.11 0.87 18.73
N GLU A 191 0.93 -0.15 19.00
CA GLU A 191 0.45 -1.47 19.42
C GLU A 191 -0.29 -1.41 20.77
N ALA A 192 0.16 -0.57 21.71
CA ALA A 192 -0.42 -0.46 23.05
C ALA A 192 -1.80 0.23 23.08
N ILE A 193 -2.09 1.11 22.11
CA ILE A 193 -3.40 1.80 22.02
C ILE A 193 -4.40 1.04 21.14
N ARG A 194 -4.01 -0.09 20.55
CA ARG A 194 -4.79 -0.81 19.53
C ARG A 194 -6.20 -1.16 19.99
N ASP A 195 -6.36 -1.52 21.26
CA ASP A 195 -7.65 -1.93 21.82
C ASP A 195 -8.50 -0.73 22.30
N SER A 196 -7.98 0.50 22.15
CA SER A 196 -8.63 1.75 22.58
C SER A 196 -9.03 2.67 21.42
N VAL A 197 -8.69 2.30 20.18
CA VAL A 197 -8.97 3.10 18.97
C VAL A 197 -9.50 2.20 17.86
N ASP A 198 -10.36 2.73 17.00
CA ASP A 198 -10.93 2.01 15.85
C ASP A 198 -10.03 2.04 14.61
N GLY A 199 -9.04 2.94 14.58
CA GLY A 199 -8.06 2.98 13.51
C GLY A 199 -7.13 4.19 13.50
N LEU A 200 -6.28 4.23 12.48
CA LEU A 200 -5.33 5.32 12.25
C LEU A 200 -5.72 6.12 11.03
N LEU A 201 -5.62 7.44 11.15
CA LEU A 201 -5.78 8.39 10.06
C LEU A 201 -4.39 8.88 9.63
N ILE A 202 -3.92 8.42 8.47
CA ILE A 202 -2.57 8.74 7.99
C ILE A 202 -2.58 10.08 7.24
N ASN A 203 -1.71 11.00 7.68
CA ASN A 203 -1.52 12.32 7.09
C ASN A 203 -0.09 12.85 7.38
N PRO A 204 0.69 13.32 6.39
CA PRO A 204 0.41 13.34 4.94
C PRO A 204 0.74 12.01 4.23
N LEU A 205 0.14 11.81 3.05
CA LEU A 205 0.55 10.83 2.04
C LEU A 205 1.70 11.43 1.20
N GLY A 206 2.94 11.14 1.59
CA GLY A 206 4.14 11.56 0.85
C GLY A 206 4.48 10.64 -0.32
N LEU A 207 5.54 11.00 -1.06
CA LEU A 207 6.21 10.08 -1.99
C LEU A 207 7.22 9.24 -1.21
N VAL A 208 7.09 7.91 -1.30
CA VAL A 208 7.99 6.94 -0.65
C VAL A 208 8.68 6.01 -1.64
N SER A 209 8.42 6.20 -2.93
CA SER A 209 9.03 5.45 -4.02
C SER A 209 9.62 6.39 -5.07
N SER A 210 10.56 5.86 -5.85
CA SER A 210 11.02 6.44 -7.11
C SER A 210 11.04 5.35 -8.18
N LEU A 211 10.77 5.75 -9.42
CA LEU A 211 10.71 4.84 -10.57
C LEU A 211 11.74 5.26 -11.60
N SER A 212 12.38 4.28 -12.22
CA SER A 212 13.32 4.52 -13.32
C SER A 212 12.98 3.63 -14.52
N ILE A 213 13.53 4.01 -15.68
CA ILE A 213 13.39 3.26 -16.92
C ILE A 213 14.75 2.74 -17.33
N SER A 214 14.84 1.46 -17.66
CA SER A 214 16.07 0.83 -18.14
C SER A 214 15.80 -0.15 -19.27
N PRO A 215 16.80 -0.49 -20.11
CA PRO A 215 16.67 -1.59 -21.05
C PRO A 215 16.22 -2.88 -20.35
N ALA A 216 15.27 -3.60 -20.95
CA ALA A 216 14.77 -4.86 -20.41
C ALA A 216 15.84 -5.96 -20.49
N ARG A 217 15.83 -6.88 -19.52
CA ARG A 217 16.63 -8.10 -19.56
C ARG A 217 15.74 -9.31 -19.88
N PRO A 218 16.21 -10.30 -20.63
CA PRO A 218 15.43 -11.49 -20.99
C PRO A 218 15.40 -12.50 -19.83
N ILE A 219 14.91 -12.09 -18.66
CA ILE A 219 14.92 -12.90 -17.45
C ILE A 219 13.51 -12.95 -16.87
N ASN A 220 13.01 -14.17 -16.62
CA ASN A 220 11.79 -14.37 -15.85
C ASN A 220 12.10 -14.22 -14.36
N LEU A 221 11.27 -13.45 -13.68
CA LEU A 221 11.34 -13.29 -12.22
C LEU A 221 10.22 -14.08 -11.56
N TYR A 222 10.58 -14.88 -10.55
CA TYR A 222 9.65 -15.71 -9.80
C TYR A 222 9.79 -15.49 -8.30
N ARG A 223 8.67 -15.24 -7.61
CA ARG A 223 8.65 -15.12 -6.15
C ARG A 223 8.18 -16.40 -5.47
N CYS A 224 8.93 -16.86 -4.48
CA CYS A 224 8.44 -17.84 -3.53
C CYS A 224 7.81 -17.14 -2.32
N ARG A 225 6.49 -17.29 -2.13
CA ARG A 225 5.80 -16.67 -0.97
C ARG A 225 6.20 -17.27 0.38
N SER A 226 6.55 -18.55 0.42
CA SER A 226 6.95 -19.24 1.65
C SER A 226 8.35 -18.83 2.11
N CYS A 227 9.28 -18.76 1.16
CA CYS A 227 10.68 -18.45 1.44
C CYS A 227 11.00 -16.95 1.34
N TYR A 228 10.12 -16.16 0.73
CA TYR A 228 10.31 -14.73 0.44
C TYR A 228 11.63 -14.45 -0.30
N ILE A 229 11.85 -15.23 -1.37
CA ILE A 229 13.03 -15.18 -2.23
C ILE A 229 12.55 -15.03 -3.67
N ASP A 230 13.25 -14.18 -4.42
CA ASP A 230 13.02 -13.96 -5.83
C ASP A 230 14.10 -14.66 -6.66
N TYR A 231 13.64 -15.39 -7.67
CA TYR A 231 14.45 -16.20 -8.55
C TYR A 231 14.48 -15.63 -9.95
N GLU A 232 15.68 -15.35 -10.42
CA GLU A 232 15.95 -15.00 -11.82
C GLU A 232 16.19 -16.28 -12.63
N SER A 233 15.42 -16.49 -13.71
CA SER A 233 15.60 -17.65 -14.59
C SER A 233 15.29 -17.35 -16.05
N GLU A 234 16.09 -17.90 -16.94
CA GLU A 234 15.80 -17.96 -18.39
C GLU A 234 14.74 -19.03 -18.69
N SER A 235 14.54 -19.98 -17.78
CA SER A 235 13.61 -21.11 -17.93
C SER A 235 12.36 -20.94 -17.06
N ILE A 236 11.30 -21.69 -17.39
CA ILE A 236 10.06 -21.66 -16.61
C ILE A 236 10.24 -22.42 -15.29
N MET A 237 10.14 -21.71 -14.17
CA MET A 237 10.20 -22.31 -12.84
C MET A 237 8.80 -22.47 -12.21
N LYS A 238 8.50 -23.67 -11.67
CA LYS A 238 7.22 -23.97 -10.99
C LYS A 238 7.35 -24.13 -9.47
N LYS A 239 8.47 -24.66 -8.99
CA LYS A 239 8.73 -24.95 -7.58
C LYS A 239 9.98 -24.24 -7.07
N CYS A 240 9.94 -23.80 -5.83
CA CYS A 240 11.03 -23.13 -5.14
C CYS A 240 12.15 -24.13 -4.84
N PRO A 241 13.39 -23.90 -5.32
CA PRO A 241 14.51 -24.80 -5.02
C PRO A 241 14.79 -24.97 -3.53
N LYS A 242 14.53 -23.93 -2.72
CA LYS A 242 14.83 -23.91 -1.28
C LYS A 242 13.80 -24.64 -0.43
N CYS A 243 12.51 -24.42 -0.67
CA CYS A 243 11.42 -24.96 0.18
C CYS A 243 10.37 -25.78 -0.57
N GLN A 244 10.57 -26.07 -1.87
CA GLN A 244 9.66 -26.84 -2.74
C GLN A 244 8.25 -26.26 -2.89
N GLY A 245 7.96 -25.11 -2.26
CA GLY A 245 6.72 -24.37 -2.40
C GLY A 245 6.51 -23.82 -3.81
N ARG A 246 5.27 -23.43 -4.11
CA ARG A 246 4.91 -22.87 -5.42
C ARG A 246 5.64 -21.55 -5.68
N LEU A 247 6.22 -21.42 -6.87
CA LEU A 247 6.70 -20.15 -7.40
C LEU A 247 5.60 -19.44 -8.17
N VAL A 248 5.54 -18.13 -8.02
CA VAL A 248 4.61 -17.26 -8.74
C VAL A 248 5.45 -16.32 -9.60
N PRO A 249 5.22 -16.24 -10.93
CA PRO A 249 5.92 -15.25 -11.73
C PRO A 249 5.59 -13.84 -11.21
N LEU A 250 6.51 -12.88 -11.28
CA LEU A 250 6.24 -11.50 -10.88
C LEU A 250 5.59 -10.71 -12.02
N LEU A 251 6.07 -10.93 -13.26
CA LEU A 251 5.56 -10.29 -14.45
C LEU A 251 4.65 -11.24 -15.24
N HIS A 252 3.52 -10.72 -15.72
CA HIS A 252 2.53 -11.49 -16.49
C HIS A 252 2.10 -10.73 -17.74
N GLY A 253 1.90 -11.44 -18.86
CA GLY A 253 1.43 -10.86 -20.12
C GLY A 253 -0.08 -10.65 -20.22
N ARG A 254 -0.82 -10.89 -19.13
CA ARG A 254 -2.21 -10.48 -19.03
C ARG A 254 -2.22 -9.11 -18.41
N VAL A 255 -2.58 -8.09 -19.18
CA VAL A 255 -3.05 -6.81 -18.65
C VAL A 255 -4.29 -7.15 -17.81
N THR A 256 -4.10 -7.36 -16.51
CA THR A 256 -5.16 -7.82 -15.62
C THR A 256 -6.30 -6.82 -15.70
N GLU A 257 -7.53 -7.31 -15.94
CA GLU A 257 -8.76 -6.53 -15.78
C GLU A 257 -8.64 -5.66 -14.53
N VAL A 258 -9.12 -4.39 -14.61
CA VAL A 258 -9.12 -3.49 -13.46
C VAL A 258 -9.70 -4.29 -12.31
N SER A 259 -8.84 -4.63 -11.36
CA SER A 259 -9.22 -5.63 -10.39
C SER A 259 -10.31 -5.02 -9.54
N ASP A 260 -11.39 -5.78 -9.37
CA ASP A 260 -12.47 -5.43 -8.46
C ASP A 260 -11.86 -5.01 -7.11
N VAL A 261 -12.39 -3.92 -6.53
CA VAL A 261 -11.86 -3.31 -5.31
C VAL A 261 -11.73 -4.34 -4.19
N ASN A 262 -12.69 -5.25 -4.04
CA ASN A 262 -12.63 -6.28 -3.01
C ASN A 262 -11.52 -7.29 -3.30
N LYS A 263 -11.30 -7.65 -4.57
CA LYS A 263 -10.17 -8.52 -4.97
C LYS A 263 -8.83 -7.83 -4.70
N LEU A 264 -8.70 -6.54 -5.01
CA LEU A 264 -7.50 -5.75 -4.70
C LEU A 264 -7.21 -5.73 -3.20
N ARG A 265 -8.23 -5.40 -2.39
CA ARG A 265 -8.11 -5.37 -0.92
C ARG A 265 -7.75 -6.74 -0.36
N ALA A 266 -8.43 -7.80 -0.81
CA ALA A 266 -8.16 -9.16 -0.37
C ALA A 266 -6.74 -9.62 -0.71
N ARG A 267 -6.22 -9.22 -1.88
CA ARG A 267 -4.83 -9.48 -2.28
C ARG A 267 -3.84 -8.74 -1.38
N ALA A 268 -4.07 -7.45 -1.12
CA ALA A 268 -3.24 -6.65 -0.21
C ALA A 268 -3.15 -7.31 1.19
N LEU A 269 -4.30 -7.68 1.76
CA LEU A 269 -4.39 -8.35 3.06
C LEU A 269 -3.75 -9.75 3.06
N THR A 270 -3.83 -10.47 1.94
CA THR A 270 -3.15 -11.76 1.79
C THR A 270 -1.64 -11.59 1.80
N ASN A 271 -1.13 -10.56 1.12
CA ASN A 271 0.30 -10.29 1.05
C ASN A 271 0.89 -9.86 2.39
N LEU A 272 0.13 -9.15 3.26
CA LEU A 272 0.56 -8.81 4.63
C LEU A 272 1.15 -9.99 5.40
N LYS A 273 0.60 -11.20 5.25
CA LYS A 273 1.07 -12.40 5.97
C LYS A 273 2.50 -12.81 5.58
N TYR A 274 2.91 -12.47 4.36
CA TYR A 274 4.20 -12.84 3.78
C TYR A 274 5.22 -11.71 3.82
N LEU A 275 4.78 -10.47 4.07
CA LEU A 275 5.67 -9.32 4.18
C LEU A 275 6.66 -9.49 5.34
N ARG A 276 7.86 -8.97 5.12
CA ARG A 276 8.96 -8.95 6.09
C ARG A 276 9.51 -7.53 6.19
N ASN A 277 10.16 -7.23 7.29
CA ASN A 277 10.89 -5.96 7.49
C ASN A 277 12.25 -5.93 6.75
N ALA A 278 12.47 -6.85 5.82
CA ALA A 278 13.67 -6.95 4.99
C ALA A 278 13.25 -7.18 3.53
N ALA A 279 14.06 -6.71 2.60
CA ALA A 279 13.89 -6.99 1.19
C ALA A 279 13.99 -8.52 0.93
N ALA A 280 13.33 -9.02 -0.11
CA ALA A 280 13.57 -10.40 -0.53
C ALA A 280 15.00 -10.53 -1.05
N GLN A 281 15.59 -11.70 -0.80
CA GLN A 281 16.86 -12.02 -1.41
C GLN A 281 16.62 -12.35 -2.89
N VAL A 282 17.30 -11.66 -3.80
CA VAL A 282 17.33 -12.00 -5.22
C VAL A 282 18.46 -13.00 -5.46
N VAL A 283 18.15 -14.15 -6.03
CA VAL A 283 19.12 -15.21 -6.31
C VAL A 283 18.98 -15.74 -7.75
N PRO A 284 20.09 -15.89 -8.48
CA PRO A 284 20.08 -16.60 -9.75
C PRO A 284 19.64 -18.05 -9.55
N SER A 285 18.65 -18.52 -10.32
CA SER A 285 18.17 -19.91 -10.25
C SER A 285 19.28 -20.94 -10.46
N ARG A 286 20.29 -20.60 -11.29
CA ARG A 286 21.50 -21.41 -11.53
C ARG A 286 22.34 -21.71 -10.29
N TRP A 287 22.15 -20.99 -9.18
CA TRP A 287 22.86 -21.25 -7.92
C TRP A 287 22.29 -22.44 -7.15
N PHE A 288 21.18 -23.02 -7.60
CA PHE A 288 20.57 -24.18 -6.99
C PHE A 288 20.61 -25.36 -7.97
N THR A 289 21.18 -26.47 -7.53
CA THR A 289 20.98 -27.77 -8.17
C THR A 289 19.63 -28.31 -7.70
N PHE A 290 18.69 -28.46 -8.64
CA PHE A 290 17.46 -29.18 -8.35
C PHE A 290 17.83 -30.65 -8.10
N LYS A 291 17.70 -31.11 -6.86
CA LYS A 291 17.55 -32.55 -6.62
C LYS A 291 16.24 -32.92 -7.30
N ASP A 292 16.32 -33.82 -8.29
CA ASP A 292 15.20 -34.38 -9.06
C ASP A 292 14.78 -33.58 -10.32
N ALA A 293 15.75 -33.20 -11.16
CA ALA A 293 15.51 -32.97 -12.59
C ALA A 293 15.70 -34.28 -13.38
#